data_AF-A0A3R7A199-F1
#
_entry.id   AF-A0A3R7A199-F1
#
_cell.length_a   1.000
_cell.length_b   1.000
_cell.length_c   1.000
_cell.angle_alpha   90.00
_cell.angle_beta   90.00
_cell.angle_gamma   90.00
#
_symmetry.space_group_name_H-M   'P 1'
#
loop_
_entity.id
_entity.type
_entity.pdbx_description
1 polymer ?
#
loop_
_entity_poly.entity_id
_entity_poly.type
_entity_poly.pdbx_seq_one_letter_code
_entity_poly.pdbx_strand_id
1 'polypeptide(L)'
;MDVDPWSLERNFLTLQSCLREVIGCAGGNSYKIPHMKKAALKKFGRLPESVSCGKDVCDDGCTLLGQDLYKREHIPVPVEYESEMKDIFQGSFTMIILN
;
A
#
# COMPACT_ATOMS: atom_id res chain seq x y z
N MET A 1 -6.13 31.22 2.95
CA MET A 1 -6.88 30.92 1.71
C MET A 1 -7.95 29.93 2.10
N ASP A 2 -9.21 30.29 1.98
CA ASP A 2 -10.31 29.35 2.21
C ASP A 2 -10.37 28.33 1.08
N VAL A 3 -10.40 27.04 1.44
CA VAL A 3 -10.56 25.95 0.48
C VAL A 3 -12.04 25.77 0.20
N ASP A 4 -12.44 25.93 -1.06
CA ASP A 4 -13.81 25.68 -1.49
C ASP A 4 -14.22 24.22 -1.18
N PRO A 5 -15.30 23.99 -0.40
CA PRO A 5 -15.74 22.64 -0.02
C PRO A 5 -15.99 21.73 -1.22
N TRP A 6 -16.43 22.30 -2.35
CA TRP A 6 -16.66 21.53 -3.56
C TRP A 6 -15.35 21.03 -4.20
N SER A 7 -14.32 21.86 -4.23
CA SER A 7 -12.98 21.45 -4.68
C SER A 7 -12.46 20.25 -3.88
N LEU A 8 -12.71 20.24 -2.57
CA LEU A 8 -12.28 19.19 -1.66
C LEU A 8 -13.03 17.88 -1.91
N GLU A 9 -14.37 17.91 -1.95
CA GLU A 9 -15.23 16.75 -2.23
C GLU A 9 -14.89 16.11 -3.59
N ARG A 10 -14.67 16.94 -4.62
CA ARG A 10 -14.27 16.48 -5.95
C ARG A 10 -12.92 15.75 -5.93
N ASN A 11 -11.97 16.25 -5.15
CA ASN A 11 -10.65 15.65 -5.01
C ASN A 11 -10.72 14.33 -4.23
N PHE A 12 -11.47 14.27 -3.14
CA PHE A 12 -11.67 13.04 -2.37
C PHE A 12 -12.24 11.90 -3.21
N LEU A 13 -13.30 12.15 -4.00
CA LEU A 13 -13.86 11.12 -4.88
C LEU A 13 -12.90 10.68 -5.99
N THR A 14 -12.02 11.58 -6.44
CA THR A 14 -10.98 11.23 -7.43
C THR A 14 -9.90 10.37 -6.79
N LEU A 15 -9.47 10.70 -5.57
CA LEU A 15 -8.50 9.90 -4.82
C LEU A 15 -9.03 8.51 -4.50
N GLN A 16 -10.29 8.40 -4.06
CA GLN A 16 -10.92 7.11 -3.82
C GLN A 16 -11.00 6.26 -5.11
N SER A 17 -11.31 6.89 -6.24
CA SER A 17 -11.29 6.20 -7.55
C SER A 17 -9.88 5.73 -7.88
N CYS A 18 -8.87 6.56 -7.67
CA CYS A 18 -7.45 6.21 -7.87
C CYS A 18 -7.05 4.98 -7.02
N LEU A 19 -7.33 5.01 -5.72
CA LEU A 19 -6.99 3.92 -4.79
C LEU A 19 -7.65 2.59 -5.18
N ARG A 20 -8.91 2.62 -5.63
CA ARG A 20 -9.58 1.42 -6.13
C ARG A 20 -8.85 0.81 -7.33
N GLU A 21 -8.42 1.64 -8.29
CA GLU A 21 -7.67 1.15 -9.46
C GLU A 21 -6.26 0.65 -9.08
N VAL A 22 -5.59 1.28 -8.10
CA VAL A 22 -4.31 0.79 -7.56
C VAL A 22 -4.46 -0.63 -7.01
N ILE A 23 -5.52 -0.89 -6.23
CA ILE A 23 -5.80 -2.22 -5.69
C ILE A 23 -6.05 -3.21 -6.83
N GLY A 24 -6.88 -2.85 -7.81
CA GLY A 24 -7.14 -3.68 -8.99
C GLY A 24 -5.91 -3.94 -9.87
N CYS A 25 -4.88 -3.10 -9.77
CA CYS A 25 -3.59 -3.27 -10.45
C CYS A 25 -2.48 -3.83 -9.54
N ALA A 26 -2.84 -4.45 -8.41
CA ALA A 26 -1.91 -5.05 -7.46
C ALA A 26 -0.78 -4.10 -6.99
N GLY A 27 -1.10 -2.82 -6.79
CA GLY A 27 -0.12 -1.79 -6.39
C GLY A 27 0.67 -1.16 -7.54
N GLY A 28 0.46 -1.61 -8.79
CA GLY A 28 1.05 -1.00 -9.97
C GLY A 28 0.44 0.36 -10.33
N ASN A 29 1.10 1.12 -11.21
CA ASN A 29 0.69 2.46 -11.64
C ASN A 29 0.08 2.51 -13.06
N SER A 30 -0.10 1.35 -13.69
CA SER A 30 -0.55 1.22 -15.08
C SER A 30 -2.09 1.24 -15.22
N TYR A 31 -2.76 2.09 -14.44
CA TYR A 31 -4.22 2.22 -14.45
C TYR A 31 -4.69 3.56 -15.02
N LYS A 32 -5.97 3.61 -15.40
CA LYS A 32 -6.66 4.83 -15.78
C LYS A 32 -7.76 5.10 -14.78
N ILE A 33 -7.85 6.34 -14.30
CA ILE A 33 -8.93 6.74 -13.39
C ILE A 33 -10.23 6.93 -14.19
N PRO A 34 -11.30 6.16 -13.93
CA PRO A 34 -12.56 6.31 -14.65
C PRO A 34 -13.23 7.66 -14.38
N HIS A 35 -13.77 8.30 -15.43
CA HIS A 35 -14.35 9.63 -15.32
C HIS A 35 -15.80 9.60 -14.81
N MET A 36 -16.01 9.90 -13.52
CA MET A 36 -17.32 9.85 -12.85
C MET A 36 -18.30 11.00 -13.18
N LYS A 37 -17.89 12.00 -13.99
CA LYS A 37 -18.71 13.19 -14.31
C LYS A 37 -19.24 13.92 -13.06
N LYS A 38 -18.38 14.06 -12.03
CA LYS A 38 -18.71 14.62 -10.71
C LYS A 38 -19.52 15.92 -10.75
N ALA A 39 -19.15 16.87 -11.61
CA ALA A 39 -19.87 18.14 -11.75
C ALA A 39 -21.33 17.97 -12.20
N ALA A 40 -21.58 17.06 -13.15
CA ALA A 40 -22.93 16.76 -13.60
C ALA A 40 -23.73 16.08 -12.49
N LEU A 41 -23.15 15.07 -11.81
CA LEU A 41 -23.82 14.38 -10.71
C LEU A 41 -24.17 15.32 -9.56
N LYS A 42 -23.28 16.24 -9.17
CA LYS A 42 -23.57 17.24 -8.14
C LYS A 42 -24.69 18.19 -8.54
N LYS A 43 -24.71 18.66 -9.79
CA LYS A 43 -25.80 19.49 -10.32
C LYS A 43 -27.17 18.80 -10.23
N PHE A 44 -27.21 17.48 -10.38
CA PHE A 44 -28.43 16.68 -10.25
C PHE A 44 -28.70 16.18 -8.82
N GLY A 45 -27.88 16.53 -7.82
CA GLY A 45 -28.02 16.02 -6.45
C GLY A 45 -27.79 14.51 -6.33
N ARG A 46 -27.02 13.92 -7.25
CA ARG A 46 -26.73 12.47 -7.34
C ARG A 46 -25.25 12.15 -7.20
N LEU A 47 -24.47 13.07 -6.65
CA LEU A 47 -23.08 12.80 -6.37
C LEU A 47 -23.01 11.82 -5.19
N PRO A 48 -22.31 10.68 -5.32
CA PRO A 48 -22.14 9.78 -4.18
C PRO A 48 -21.14 10.38 -3.18
N GLU A 49 -21.32 10.07 -1.90
CA GLU A 49 -20.38 10.47 -0.85
C GLU A 49 -19.05 9.70 -0.93
N SER A 50 -19.08 8.49 -1.48
CA SER A 50 -17.91 7.62 -1.66
C SER A 50 -17.97 6.80 -2.93
N VAL A 51 -16.81 6.33 -3.37
CA VAL A 51 -16.68 5.43 -4.51
C VAL A 51 -16.92 3.99 -4.04
N SER A 52 -17.85 3.29 -4.68
CA SER A 52 -18.07 1.86 -4.41
C SER A 52 -16.81 1.04 -4.75
N CYS A 53 -16.39 0.21 -3.81
CA CYS A 53 -15.35 -0.80 -4.00
C CYS A 53 -16.00 -2.17 -4.07
N GLY A 54 -15.68 -2.96 -5.11
CA GLY A 54 -16.16 -4.33 -5.22
C GLY A 54 -15.60 -5.20 -4.09
N LYS A 55 -16.37 -6.18 -3.64
CA LYS A 55 -15.92 -7.12 -2.60
C LYS A 55 -14.70 -7.92 -3.05
N ASP A 56 -14.71 -8.34 -4.31
CA ASP A 56 -13.59 -8.95 -5.03
C ASP A 56 -12.32 -8.08 -4.96
N VAL A 57 -12.41 -6.82 -5.35
CA VAL A 57 -11.28 -5.89 -5.33
C VAL A 57 -10.73 -5.71 -3.91
N CYS A 58 -11.62 -5.60 -2.93
CA CYS A 58 -11.21 -5.48 -1.53
C CYS A 58 -10.50 -6.75 -1.03
N ASP A 59 -11.08 -7.92 -1.27
CA ASP A 59 -10.56 -9.21 -0.82
C ASP A 59 -9.19 -9.50 -1.47
N ASP A 60 -9.03 -9.16 -2.76
CA ASP A 60 -7.76 -9.24 -3.49
C ASP A 60 -6.69 -8.34 -2.85
N GLY A 61 -7.05 -7.09 -2.54
CA GLY A 61 -6.17 -6.14 -1.86
C GLY A 61 -5.69 -6.64 -0.50
N CYS A 62 -6.60 -7.17 0.32
CA CYS A 62 -6.26 -7.76 1.62
C CYS A 62 -5.30 -8.96 1.46
N THR A 63 -5.53 -9.81 0.46
CA THR A 63 -4.68 -10.96 0.17
C THR A 63 -3.26 -10.52 -0.23
N LEU A 64 -3.13 -9.53 -1.12
CA LEU A 64 -1.84 -9.01 -1.56
C LEU A 64 -1.05 -8.38 -0.41
N LEU A 65 -1.71 -7.59 0.43
CA LEU A 65 -1.08 -7.00 1.62
C LEU A 65 -0.61 -8.07 2.61
N GLY A 66 -1.42 -9.11 2.84
CA GLY A 66 -1.04 -10.23 3.70
C GLY A 66 0.22 -10.96 3.19
N GLN A 67 0.30 -11.19 1.88
CA GLN A 67 1.49 -11.81 1.27
C GLN A 67 2.73 -10.92 1.37
N ASP A 68 2.59 -9.61 1.17
CA ASP A 68 3.68 -8.64 1.25
C ASP A 68 4.22 -8.52 2.69
N LEU A 69 3.33 -8.52 3.68
CA LEU A 69 3.70 -8.57 5.11
C LEU A 69 4.42 -9.88 5.45
N TYR A 70 3.91 -11.03 4.99
CA TYR A 70 4.58 -12.32 5.17
C TYR A 70 6.00 -12.33 4.58
N LYS A 71 6.19 -11.79 3.37
CA LYS A 71 7.51 -11.64 2.74
C LYS A 71 8.45 -10.71 3.51
N ARG A 72 7.92 -9.65 4.14
CA ARG A 72 8.72 -8.72 4.95
C ARG A 72 9.13 -9.31 6.30
N GLU A 73 8.26 -10.07 6.95
CA GLU A 73 8.61 -10.77 8.20
C GLU A 73 9.54 -11.96 7.95
N HIS A 74 9.45 -12.58 6.78
CA HIS A 74 10.28 -13.70 6.36
C HIS A 74 11.22 -13.34 5.21
N ILE A 75 11.88 -12.17 5.27
CA ILE A 75 13.04 -11.90 4.41
C ILE A 75 14.04 -13.03 4.66
N PRO A 76 14.42 -13.83 3.64
CA PRO A 76 15.52 -14.77 3.79
C PRO A 76 16.77 -13.93 4.01
N VAL A 77 17.29 -13.91 5.24
CA VAL A 77 18.67 -13.50 5.45
C VAL A 77 19.53 -14.39 4.55
N PRO A 78 20.32 -13.84 3.63
CA PRO A 78 21.24 -14.64 2.83
C PRO A 78 22.05 -15.51 3.79
N VAL A 79 22.10 -16.82 3.55
CA VAL A 79 22.74 -17.80 4.44
C VAL A 79 24.22 -17.44 4.71
N GLU A 80 24.83 -16.68 3.80
CA GLU A 80 26.16 -16.08 3.92
C GLU A 80 26.27 -15.12 5.12
N TYR A 81 25.25 -14.29 5.38
CA TYR A 81 25.22 -13.37 6.53
C TYR A 81 25.13 -14.12 7.88
N GLU A 82 24.48 -15.29 7.90
CA GLU A 82 24.37 -16.09 9.12
C GLU A 82 25.70 -16.79 9.46
N SER A 83 26.48 -17.16 8.44
CA SER A 83 27.84 -17.71 8.64
C SER A 83 28.80 -16.63 9.11
N GLU A 84 28.81 -15.46 8.46
CA GLU A 84 29.70 -14.35 8.84
C GLU A 84 29.38 -13.77 10.23
N MET A 85 28.10 -13.67 10.61
CA MET A 85 27.71 -13.23 11.95
C MET A 85 28.15 -14.21 13.04
N LYS A 86 28.12 -15.53 12.79
CA LYS A 86 28.57 -16.53 13.77
C LYS A 86 30.08 -16.44 14.01
N ASP A 87 30.86 -16.18 12.98
CA ASP A 87 32.31 -16.03 13.09
C ASP A 87 32.72 -14.77 13.89
N ILE A 88 31.96 -13.67 13.78
CA ILE A 88 32.20 -12.43 14.54
C ILE A 88 31.91 -12.63 16.04
N PHE A 89 30.79 -13.27 16.40
CA PHE A 89 30.44 -13.47 17.80
C PHE A 89 31.33 -14.53 18.48
N GLN A 90 31.78 -15.53 17.74
CA GLN A 90 32.63 -16.60 18.27
C GLN A 90 34.11 -16.18 18.39
N GLY A 91 34.62 -15.38 17.46
CA GLY A 91 35.95 -14.78 17.54
C GLY A 91 36.09 -13.73 18.64
N SER A 92 35.04 -12.95 18.91
CA SER A 92 35.02 -11.94 19.98
C SER A 92 35.00 -12.58 21.38
N PHE A 93 34.32 -13.72 21.56
CA PHE A 93 34.21 -14.38 22.86
C PHE A 93 35.53 -15.05 23.30
N THR A 94 36.32 -15.57 22.36
CA THR A 94 37.63 -16.19 22.67
C THR A 94 38.72 -15.18 23.06
N MET A 95 38.66 -13.94 22.57
CA MET A 95 39.67 -12.93 22.87
C MET A 95 39.48 -12.28 24.26
N ILE A 96 38.26 -12.31 24.81
CA ILE A 96 37.93 -11.75 26.13
C ILE A 96 38.24 -12.73 27.27
N ILE A 97 38.27 -14.05 27.00
CA ILE A 97 38.52 -15.08 28.03
C ILE A 97 40.01 -15.44 28.19
N LEU A 98 40.89 -14.90 27.33
CA LEU A 98 42.34 -15.19 27.35
C LEU A 98 43.24 -13.98 27.71
N ASN A 99 42.70 -12.91 28.31
CA ASN A 99 43.49 -11.86 28.97
C ASN A 99 43.06 -11.66 30.42
#